data_AF-A0A963EYB5-F1
#
_entry.id   AF-A0A963EYB5-F1
#
_cell.length_a   1.000
_cell.length_b   1.000
_cell.length_c   1.000
_cell.angle_alpha   90.00
_cell.angle_beta   90.00
_cell.angle_gamma   90.00
#
_symmetry.space_group_name_H-M   'P 1'
#
loop_
_entity.id
_entity.type
_entity.pdbx_description
1 polymer ?
#
loop_
_entity_poly.entity_id
_entity_poly.type
_entity_poly.pdbx_seq_one_letter_code
_entity_poly.pdbx_strand_id
1 'polypeptide(L)'
;MDLQRSLLIGAIAVLSFMLLTKWVDFKDSKVAPQVQESGRLLAANDSDMPAAPAQRTSADSQGDTEDLPELAANELPKQASPGASAQSTGRVIQVYTDVLQLAIDLEGGDIIELDLPAFPARIDTPDVPYVLLEDNDTRIYIAQSGLIGPDGIDRNGRASYTTTSSIYKLEEGADSLVIDLNWQNDQGIEVIKRFTFKRGDYLIQVDYLIENGSESRWQANLFGQLKRDNSPAPSSGASGGMGISPFLGAAITQPDDHFTKITFKDMKEDPFKATLPGGWIAMIQHYFLSAWIPNPDQQHTYSTRVTGSDFNIAGFTSPAVVLDPGQRGETGARFYGGPKDQYRLREISPYLDLSVDYGWLWWIAQPLFWLLTKIHALVGNWGVAIILLTVLIKAVFFKLSATSYRSMANMRRVQPKMQDIREQYADDKQKQSQAMMDLYRKEKINPMGGCLPILVQMPVFISLYWVLMESVELRQAPFVLWIKDLSVMDPYFVLPLLMGASMFFMQKLNPPPPDPMQAKIMQWMPVIFTFFFLWFPAGLVLYWVVNNLLSMAQQYVITRQIEGQASKP
;
A
#
# COMPACT_ATOMS: atom_id res chain seq x y z
N MET A 1 -25.79 36.79 -24.47
CA MET A 1 -25.43 36.36 -23.11
C MET A 1 -24.94 37.58 -22.36
N ASP A 2 -25.42 37.79 -21.14
CA ASP A 2 -25.13 38.98 -20.35
C ASP A 2 -23.66 38.95 -19.87
N LEU A 3 -22.84 39.86 -20.41
CA LEU A 3 -21.39 39.90 -20.19
C LEU A 3 -21.05 40.02 -18.70
N GLN A 4 -21.86 40.76 -17.93
CA GLN A 4 -21.70 40.91 -16.49
C GLN A 4 -21.92 39.59 -15.75
N ARG A 5 -22.94 38.82 -16.15
CA ARG A 5 -23.21 37.50 -15.58
C ARG A 5 -22.08 36.52 -15.90
N SER A 6 -21.55 36.54 -17.12
CA SER A 6 -20.40 35.74 -17.52
C SER A 6 -19.13 36.11 -16.75
N LEU A 7 -18.87 37.41 -16.53
CA LEU A 7 -17.76 37.91 -15.71
C LEU A 7 -17.87 37.48 -14.24
N LEU A 8 -19.05 37.60 -13.64
CA LEU A 8 -19.30 37.17 -12.26
C LEU A 8 -19.11 35.66 -12.09
N ILE A 9 -19.62 34.86 -13.03
CA ILE A 9 -19.40 33.40 -13.02
C ILE A 9 -17.90 33.08 -13.18
N GLY A 10 -17.19 33.79 -14.06
CA GLY A 10 -15.74 33.65 -14.20
C GLY A 10 -14.99 33.99 -12.90
N ALA A 11 -15.35 35.09 -12.25
CA ALA A 11 -14.74 35.49 -10.98
C ALA A 11 -15.02 34.48 -9.85
N ILE A 12 -16.25 33.95 -9.76
CA ILE A 12 -16.60 32.89 -8.79
C ILE A 12 -15.80 31.62 -9.06
N ALA A 13 -15.61 31.24 -10.32
CA ALA A 13 -14.83 30.06 -10.69
C ALA A 13 -13.36 30.23 -10.29
N VAL A 14 -12.76 31.40 -10.55
CA VAL A 14 -11.39 31.72 -10.14
C VAL A 14 -11.24 31.72 -8.61
N LEU A 15 -12.16 32.36 -7.89
CA LEU A 15 -12.14 32.39 -6.42
C LEU A 15 -12.32 31.00 -5.81
N SER A 16 -13.24 30.19 -6.36
CA SER A 16 -13.45 28.80 -5.94
C SER A 16 -12.19 27.97 -6.18
N PHE A 17 -11.54 28.14 -7.34
CA PHE A 17 -10.29 27.48 -7.66
C PHE A 17 -9.17 27.87 -6.69
N MET A 18 -9.02 29.16 -6.40
CA MET A 18 -8.04 29.65 -5.42
C MET A 18 -8.29 29.10 -4.01
N LEU A 19 -9.54 29.13 -3.54
CA LEU A 19 -9.92 28.54 -2.24
C LEU A 19 -9.60 27.05 -2.17
N LEU A 20 -9.84 26.32 -3.26
CA LEU A 20 -9.62 24.90 -3.34
C LEU A 20 -8.12 24.58 -3.35
N THR A 21 -7.31 25.32 -4.10
CA THR A 21 -5.83 25.22 -4.03
C THR A 21 -5.31 25.51 -2.62
N LYS A 22 -5.84 26.55 -1.95
CA LYS A 22 -5.46 26.86 -0.56
C LYS A 22 -5.90 25.81 0.44
N TRP A 23 -7.02 25.15 0.20
CA TRP A 23 -7.47 24.03 1.02
C TRP A 23 -6.57 22.81 0.85
N VAL A 24 -6.09 22.52 -0.37
CA VAL A 24 -5.09 21.47 -0.62
C VAL A 24 -3.78 21.80 0.10
N ASP A 25 -3.24 23.01 -0.10
CA ASP A 25 -2.02 23.47 0.59
C ASP A 25 -2.17 23.31 2.12
N PHE A 26 -3.33 23.72 2.66
CA PHE A 26 -3.63 23.60 4.08
C PHE A 26 -3.70 22.14 4.55
N LYS A 27 -4.36 21.25 3.80
CA LYS A 27 -4.42 19.81 4.10
C LYS A 27 -3.01 19.21 4.11
N ASP A 28 -2.21 19.49 3.09
CA ASP A 28 -0.85 18.94 2.95
C ASP A 28 0.10 19.45 4.05
N SER A 29 -0.10 20.70 4.52
CA SER A 29 0.64 21.29 5.64
C SER A 29 0.24 20.73 7.01
N LYS A 30 -1.01 20.28 7.19
CA LYS A 30 -1.51 19.62 8.42
C LYS A 30 -1.21 18.13 8.48
N VAL A 31 -1.12 17.49 7.31
CA VAL A 31 -0.70 16.10 7.13
C VAL A 31 0.81 15.95 7.14
N ALA A 32 1.56 17.05 6.95
CA ALA A 32 3.00 17.04 7.09
C ALA A 32 3.37 16.41 8.43
N PRO A 33 4.07 15.25 8.44
CA PRO A 33 4.87 14.96 9.61
C PRO A 33 5.72 16.21 9.76
N GLN A 34 5.53 16.92 10.88
CA GLN A 34 6.44 18.00 11.23
C GLN A 34 7.83 17.43 11.06
N VAL A 35 8.63 18.09 10.22
CA VAL A 35 9.96 17.68 9.76
C VAL A 35 10.56 16.66 10.72
N GLN A 36 10.60 15.42 10.24
CA GLN A 36 10.98 14.21 10.94
C GLN A 36 12.47 14.24 11.39
N GLU A 37 13.08 15.41 11.58
CA GLU A 37 14.49 15.55 11.99
C GLU A 37 14.66 15.55 13.50
N SER A 38 13.65 15.98 14.27
CA SER A 38 13.74 16.02 15.73
C SER A 38 13.50 14.62 16.31
N GLY A 39 14.57 13.82 16.43
CA GLY A 39 14.55 12.51 17.13
C GLY A 39 15.04 11.30 16.33
N ARG A 40 15.53 11.47 15.09
CA ARG A 40 16.05 10.37 14.27
C ARG A 40 17.46 9.97 14.65
N LEU A 41 17.72 8.66 14.65
CA LEU A 41 19.03 8.07 14.93
C LEU A 41 19.91 8.01 13.67
N LEU A 42 19.31 8.10 12.48
CA LEU A 42 19.98 7.94 11.17
C LEU A 42 20.32 9.26 10.43
N ALA A 43 20.04 10.43 11.01
CA ALA A 43 20.30 11.71 10.34
C ALA A 43 21.82 12.00 10.18
N ALA A 44 22.27 12.21 8.93
CA ALA A 44 23.62 12.67 8.54
C ALA A 44 23.49 13.39 7.15
N ASN A 45 24.14 14.50 6.75
CA ASN A 45 25.52 15.02 6.92
C ASN A 45 25.64 16.52 6.49
N ASP A 46 26.55 17.33 7.06
CA ASP A 46 27.86 17.71 6.47
C ASP A 46 28.65 18.76 7.31
N SER A 47 29.97 18.51 7.44
CA SER A 47 31.06 19.33 8.04
C SER A 47 31.19 19.43 9.58
N ASP A 48 32.40 19.04 10.04
CA ASP A 48 33.00 19.08 11.37
C ASP A 48 32.45 18.14 12.48
N MET A 49 33.26 17.11 12.75
CA MET A 49 33.30 16.37 14.01
C MET A 49 33.58 17.32 15.21
N PRO A 50 33.13 17.01 16.44
CA PRO A 50 33.35 15.71 17.07
C PRO A 50 32.09 14.97 17.48
N ALA A 51 32.16 13.64 17.36
CA ALA A 51 31.20 12.69 17.88
C ALA A 51 30.96 12.90 19.38
N ALA A 52 29.70 13.13 19.74
CA ALA A 52 29.16 12.79 21.05
C ALA A 52 28.10 11.69 20.81
N PRO A 53 28.19 10.53 21.47
CA PRO A 53 27.14 9.53 21.37
C PRO A 53 25.85 10.13 21.96
N ALA A 54 24.73 9.99 21.24
CA ALA A 54 23.42 10.38 21.73
C ALA A 54 23.10 9.59 23.02
N GLN A 55 23.28 10.21 24.18
CA GLN A 55 22.85 9.69 25.46
C GLN A 55 21.33 9.93 25.61
N ARG A 56 20.55 8.84 25.66
CA ARG A 56 19.17 8.91 26.18
C ARG A 56 19.23 9.13 27.70
N THR A 57 18.49 10.12 28.20
CA THR A 57 18.05 10.15 29.60
C THR A 57 17.01 9.06 29.79
N SER A 58 17.30 8.13 30.69
CA SER A 58 16.44 7.03 31.10
C SER A 58 15.11 7.54 31.66
N ALA A 59 14.03 7.26 30.93
CA ALA A 59 12.67 7.21 31.46
C ALA A 59 12.08 5.82 31.11
N ASP A 60 11.77 5.06 32.17
CA ASP A 60 11.04 3.79 32.23
C ASP A 60 11.54 2.57 31.42
N SER A 61 12.61 1.95 31.92
CA SER A 61 12.98 0.56 31.66
C SER A 61 12.13 -0.47 32.45
N GLN A 62 10.83 -0.20 32.66
CA GLN A 62 9.88 -1.13 33.29
C GLN A 62 8.92 -1.80 32.29
N GLY A 63 8.90 -1.36 31.03
CA GLY A 63 7.99 -1.88 29.99
C GLY A 63 8.50 -3.08 29.17
N ASP A 64 9.83 -3.29 29.07
CA ASP A 64 10.40 -4.23 28.09
C ASP A 64 10.08 -5.71 28.36
N THR A 65 9.71 -6.07 29.59
CA THR A 65 9.31 -7.45 29.93
C THR A 65 7.84 -7.77 29.63
N GLU A 66 6.96 -6.77 29.52
CA GLU A 66 5.54 -6.99 29.18
C GLU A 66 5.36 -7.37 27.69
N ASP A 67 6.36 -7.02 26.88
CA ASP A 67 6.33 -7.13 25.43
C ASP A 67 6.86 -8.47 24.89
N LEU A 68 7.37 -9.36 25.74
CA LEU A 68 7.87 -10.67 25.32
C LEU A 68 6.74 -11.73 25.24
N PRO A 69 6.82 -12.70 24.30
CA PRO A 69 5.88 -13.81 24.26
C PRO A 69 5.98 -14.70 25.51
N GLU A 70 4.87 -14.93 26.21
CA GLU A 70 4.80 -15.87 27.34
C GLU A 70 4.71 -17.32 26.84
N LEU A 71 5.70 -18.14 27.20
CA LEU A 71 5.66 -19.59 27.03
C LEU A 71 5.03 -20.22 28.27
N ALA A 72 4.02 -21.07 28.09
CA ALA A 72 3.36 -21.76 29.19
C ALA A 72 4.28 -22.83 29.82
N ALA A 73 5.02 -22.48 30.88
CA ALA A 73 5.59 -23.43 31.85
C ALA A 73 6.00 -22.78 33.19
N ASN A 74 5.58 -23.44 34.28
CA ASN A 74 5.78 -23.25 35.72
C ASN A 74 6.73 -22.15 36.25
N GLU A 75 6.19 -21.36 37.17
CA GLU A 75 6.88 -20.37 37.99
C GLU A 75 7.99 -20.98 38.86
N LEU A 76 9.21 -20.45 38.72
CA LEU A 76 10.28 -20.51 39.72
C LEU A 76 10.87 -19.10 39.88
N PRO A 77 11.38 -18.74 41.08
CA PRO A 77 11.53 -17.36 41.50
C PRO A 77 12.75 -16.65 40.88
N LYS A 78 12.58 -15.34 40.61
CA LYS A 78 13.60 -14.41 40.12
C LYS A 78 14.79 -14.32 41.09
N GLN A 79 16.00 -14.61 40.59
CA GLN A 79 17.26 -14.31 41.27
C GLN A 79 18.02 -13.25 40.46
N ALA A 80 18.28 -12.10 41.08
CA ALA A 80 19.09 -11.03 40.51
C ALA A 80 20.59 -11.35 40.70
N SER A 81 21.40 -11.14 39.66
CA SER A 81 22.86 -11.11 39.77
C SER A 81 23.39 -9.70 39.43
N PRO A 82 24.46 -9.21 40.10
CA PRO A 82 24.90 -7.82 40.01
C PRO A 82 25.83 -7.57 38.81
N GLY A 83 25.71 -6.38 38.23
CA GLY A 83 26.44 -5.97 37.04
C GLY A 83 27.94 -5.74 37.23
N ALA A 84 28.70 -6.06 36.18
CA ALA A 84 30.04 -5.55 35.94
C ALA A 84 29.96 -4.39 34.93
N SER A 85 30.42 -3.22 35.36
CA SER A 85 30.54 -2.02 34.54
C SER A 85 31.73 -2.13 33.58
N ALA A 86 31.45 -2.28 32.29
CA ALA A 86 32.40 -1.99 31.21
C ALA A 86 31.82 -0.87 30.33
N GLN A 87 32.64 0.15 30.07
CA GLN A 87 32.27 1.31 29.26
C GLN A 87 31.79 0.87 27.86
N SER A 88 30.52 1.10 27.54
CA SER A 88 29.99 0.81 26.21
C SER A 88 30.25 1.97 25.25
N THR A 89 30.93 1.64 24.14
CA THR A 89 30.68 2.29 22.85
C THR A 89 29.18 2.27 22.57
N GLY A 90 28.63 3.36 22.03
CA GLY A 90 27.19 3.69 22.02
C GLY A 90 26.22 2.51 21.83
N ARG A 91 25.09 2.58 22.54
CA ARG A 91 24.03 1.56 22.62
C ARG A 91 23.41 1.16 21.27
N VAL A 92 23.53 1.99 20.24
CA VAL A 92 22.90 1.78 18.93
C VAL A 92 23.96 1.71 17.84
N ILE A 93 23.79 0.78 16.91
CA ILE A 93 24.61 0.69 15.69
C ILE A 93 23.83 1.15 14.47
N GLN A 94 24.52 1.76 13.51
CA GLN A 94 23.95 2.23 12.24
C GLN A 94 24.44 1.34 11.10
N VAL A 95 23.54 0.99 10.19
CA VAL A 95 23.83 0.13 9.04
C VAL A 95 23.32 0.79 7.77
N TYR A 96 24.19 0.91 6.78
CA TYR A 96 23.91 1.55 5.49
C TYR A 96 24.12 0.58 4.34
N THR A 97 23.07 0.31 3.57
CA THR A 97 23.14 -0.37 2.27
C THR A 97 22.71 0.57 1.15
N ASP A 98 22.58 0.06 -0.06
CA ASP A 98 22.06 0.83 -1.20
C ASP A 98 20.56 1.11 -1.11
N VAL A 99 19.79 0.26 -0.42
CA VAL A 99 18.32 0.34 -0.34
C VAL A 99 17.76 0.42 1.08
N LEU A 100 18.59 0.22 2.10
CA LEU A 100 18.22 0.28 3.52
C LEU A 100 19.18 1.18 4.29
N GLN A 101 18.65 1.97 5.22
CA GLN A 101 19.42 2.52 6.33
C GLN A 101 18.69 2.15 7.61
N LEU A 102 19.38 1.59 8.59
CA LEU A 102 18.74 1.06 9.78
C LEU A 102 19.58 1.25 11.03
N ALA A 103 18.89 1.38 12.16
CA ALA A 103 19.48 1.47 13.48
C ALA A 103 19.11 0.23 14.29
N ILE A 104 20.11 -0.43 14.88
CA ILE A 104 19.93 -1.62 15.72
C ILE A 104 20.33 -1.29 17.16
N ASP A 105 19.44 -1.54 18.13
CA ASP A 105 19.77 -1.44 19.56
C ASP A 105 20.60 -2.67 19.98
N LEU A 106 21.76 -2.45 20.59
CA LEU A 106 22.58 -3.51 21.16
C LEU A 106 21.93 -4.17 22.39
N GLU A 107 20.91 -3.55 22.99
CA GLU A 107 20.00 -4.25 23.90
C GLU A 107 18.94 -5.01 23.09
N GLY A 108 19.06 -6.33 23.06
CA GLY A 108 18.19 -7.26 22.35
C GLY A 108 18.54 -7.44 20.87
N GLY A 109 19.26 -6.52 20.24
CA GLY A 109 19.54 -6.56 18.80
C GLY A 109 18.29 -6.24 17.97
N ASP A 110 17.47 -5.29 18.41
CA ASP A 110 16.22 -4.93 17.74
C ASP A 110 16.43 -3.87 16.66
N ILE A 111 15.68 -3.96 15.56
CA ILE A 111 15.66 -2.92 14.53
C ILE A 111 14.67 -1.85 14.97
N ILE A 112 15.20 -0.71 15.40
CA ILE A 112 14.44 0.39 16.01
C ILE A 112 14.23 1.58 15.06
N GLU A 113 15.00 1.66 13.97
CA GLU A 113 14.75 2.59 12.87
C GLU A 113 15.09 1.89 11.55
N LEU A 114 14.29 2.11 10.51
CA LEU A 114 14.52 1.59 9.16
C LEU A 114 13.98 2.56 8.12
N ASP A 115 14.89 3.15 7.36
CA ASP A 115 14.63 4.04 6.24
C ASP A 115 14.80 3.32 4.90
N LEU A 116 14.08 3.82 3.90
CA LEU A 116 14.12 3.33 2.52
C LEU A 116 14.61 4.45 1.58
N PRO A 117 15.93 4.60 1.35
CA PRO A 117 16.50 5.68 0.53
C PRO A 117 16.00 5.74 -0.91
N ALA A 118 15.61 4.60 -1.48
CA ALA A 118 15.04 4.54 -2.82
C ALA A 118 13.65 5.19 -2.92
N PHE A 119 12.99 5.47 -1.79
CA PHE A 119 11.63 6.00 -1.73
C PHE A 119 11.61 7.29 -0.91
N PRO A 120 11.49 8.46 -1.54
CA PRO A 120 11.35 9.71 -0.81
C PRO A 120 10.11 9.74 0.09
N ALA A 121 10.22 10.38 1.26
CA ALA A 121 9.07 10.66 2.10
C ALA A 121 8.04 11.49 1.33
N ARG A 122 8.49 12.51 0.59
CA ARG A 122 7.68 13.38 -0.26
C ARG A 122 8.39 13.76 -1.55
N ILE A 123 7.62 14.18 -2.54
CA ILE A 123 8.14 14.55 -3.86
C ILE A 123 8.88 15.90 -3.86
N ASP A 124 8.57 16.78 -2.91
CA ASP A 124 9.18 18.11 -2.74
C ASP A 124 10.47 18.07 -1.90
N THR A 125 10.71 16.98 -1.17
CA THR A 125 11.90 16.73 -0.35
C THR A 125 12.53 15.38 -0.72
N PRO A 126 13.12 15.27 -1.94
CA PRO A 126 13.62 14.00 -2.47
C PRO A 126 14.76 13.40 -1.64
N ASP A 127 15.49 14.23 -0.89
CA ASP A 127 16.64 13.82 -0.07
C ASP A 127 16.22 13.20 1.28
N VAL A 128 14.95 13.32 1.66
CA VAL A 128 14.44 12.74 2.91
C VAL A 128 13.83 11.36 2.59
N PRO A 129 14.43 10.26 3.07
CA PRO A 129 13.93 8.92 2.79
C PRO A 129 12.64 8.63 3.54
N TYR A 130 11.86 7.67 3.03
CA TYR A 130 10.68 7.17 3.71
C TYR A 130 11.09 6.32 4.92
N VAL A 131 10.60 6.70 6.09
CA VAL A 131 10.84 5.97 7.35
C VAL A 131 9.76 4.90 7.51
N LEU A 132 10.16 3.63 7.46
CA LEU A 132 9.28 2.48 7.67
C LEU A 132 9.16 2.16 9.16
N LEU A 133 10.28 1.95 9.84
CA LEU A 133 10.34 1.69 11.29
C LEU A 133 10.91 2.90 12.01
N GLU A 134 10.36 3.22 13.18
CA GLU A 134 10.82 4.33 14.02
C GLU A 134 10.46 4.11 15.49
N ASP A 135 11.32 4.58 16.39
CA ASP A 135 11.16 4.56 17.85
C ASP A 135 11.30 5.99 18.39
N ASN A 136 10.23 6.78 18.28
CA ASN A 136 10.24 8.19 18.70
C ASN A 136 8.83 8.65 19.16
N ASP A 137 8.74 9.92 19.58
CA ASP A 137 7.49 10.53 20.08
C ASP A 137 6.36 10.63 19.02
N THR A 138 6.71 10.54 17.73
CA THR A 138 5.73 10.57 16.63
C THR A 138 5.10 9.21 16.43
N ARG A 139 5.94 8.16 16.49
CA ARG A 139 5.51 6.78 16.32
C ARG A 139 6.51 5.82 16.95
N ILE A 140 5.96 4.77 17.53
CA ILE A 140 6.69 3.55 17.84
C ILE A 140 6.23 2.45 16.88
N TYR A 141 7.14 2.01 16.02
CA TYR A 141 7.00 0.87 15.12
C TYR A 141 8.37 0.22 14.92
N ILE A 142 8.61 -0.89 15.61
CA ILE A 142 9.92 -1.55 15.66
C ILE A 142 9.80 -3.05 15.36
N ALA A 143 10.91 -3.66 14.93
CA ALA A 143 11.00 -5.09 14.69
C ALA A 143 11.95 -5.73 15.70
N GLN A 144 11.42 -6.64 16.51
CA GLN A 144 12.14 -7.26 17.61
C GLN A 144 12.37 -8.74 17.35
N SER A 145 13.50 -9.27 17.80
CA SER A 145 13.76 -10.71 17.80
C SER A 145 14.75 -11.10 18.90
N GLY A 146 14.66 -12.34 19.34
CA GLY A 146 15.55 -12.85 20.39
C GLY A 146 15.32 -14.31 20.72
N LEU A 147 15.95 -14.77 21.78
CA LEU A 147 15.84 -16.13 22.29
C LEU A 147 15.17 -16.10 23.68
N ILE A 148 13.96 -16.64 23.75
CA ILE A 148 13.18 -16.82 24.98
C ILE A 148 13.15 -18.30 25.38
N GLY A 149 12.32 -18.70 26.33
CA GLY A 149 12.29 -20.08 26.85
C GLY A 149 13.13 -20.25 28.11
N PRO A 150 13.27 -21.47 28.64
CA PRO A 150 13.90 -21.71 29.95
C PRO A 150 15.28 -21.06 30.12
N ASP A 151 16.14 -21.20 29.11
CA ASP A 151 17.52 -20.69 29.13
C ASP A 151 17.73 -19.56 28.10
N GLY A 152 16.64 -18.97 27.60
CA GLY A 152 16.68 -17.89 26.62
C GLY A 152 17.28 -16.61 27.19
N ILE A 153 18.22 -16.03 26.45
CA ILE A 153 19.00 -14.85 26.86
C ILE A 153 18.17 -13.56 26.92
N ASP A 154 16.97 -13.55 26.32
CA ASP A 154 16.05 -12.41 26.32
C ASP A 154 14.89 -12.57 27.31
N ARG A 155 14.81 -13.68 28.07
CA ARG A 155 13.65 -13.97 28.96
C ARG A 155 13.55 -13.02 30.16
N ASN A 156 14.66 -12.76 30.84
CA ASN A 156 14.69 -12.07 32.14
C ASN A 156 15.24 -10.64 32.00
N GLY A 157 14.94 -10.00 30.87
CA GLY A 157 15.63 -8.80 30.38
C GLY A 157 16.27 -9.11 29.04
N ARG A 158 16.44 -8.09 28.21
CA ARG A 158 16.98 -8.23 26.86
C ARG A 158 18.49 -8.44 26.91
N ALA A 159 19.03 -9.26 26.00
CA ALA A 159 20.47 -9.53 25.97
C ALA A 159 21.26 -8.29 25.56
N SER A 160 22.32 -7.95 26.28
CA SER A 160 23.20 -6.82 25.92
C SER A 160 24.38 -7.31 25.07
N TYR A 161 24.35 -7.00 23.77
CA TYR A 161 25.35 -7.44 22.82
C TYR A 161 26.54 -6.49 22.71
N THR A 162 27.66 -7.03 22.23
CA THR A 162 28.85 -6.29 21.83
C THR A 162 29.12 -6.49 20.35
N THR A 163 29.77 -5.52 19.70
CA THR A 163 30.09 -5.60 18.28
C THR A 163 31.40 -4.87 17.97
N THR A 164 31.91 -5.03 16.74
CA THR A 164 33.21 -4.51 16.32
C THR A 164 33.18 -3.02 15.96
N SER A 165 32.06 -2.52 15.46
CA SER A 165 31.89 -1.13 15.00
C SER A 165 30.50 -0.59 15.36
N SER A 166 30.37 0.72 15.52
CA SER A 166 29.07 1.39 15.66
C SER A 166 28.43 1.76 14.32
N ILE A 167 29.20 1.73 13.21
CA ILE A 167 28.73 2.04 11.87
C ILE A 167 29.20 0.94 10.91
N TYR A 168 28.26 0.40 10.13
CA TYR A 168 28.51 -0.57 9.08
C TYR A 168 27.98 -0.05 7.75
N LYS A 169 28.77 -0.20 6.69
CA LYS A 169 28.37 0.21 5.34
C LYS A 169 28.65 -0.92 4.36
N LEU A 170 27.70 -1.16 3.47
CA LEU A 170 27.91 -2.05 2.33
C LEU A 170 28.83 -1.34 1.32
N GLU A 171 30.07 -1.80 1.25
CA GLU A 171 31.10 -1.23 0.39
C GLU A 171 30.73 -1.31 -1.10
N GLU A 172 31.27 -0.39 -1.91
CA GLU A 172 31.05 -0.39 -3.35
C GLU A 172 31.61 -1.67 -3.98
N GLY A 173 30.81 -2.35 -4.81
CA GLY A 173 31.20 -3.63 -5.44
C GLY A 173 31.03 -4.88 -4.56
N ALA A 174 30.71 -4.76 -3.27
CA ALA A 174 30.38 -5.91 -2.43
C ALA A 174 28.92 -6.36 -2.63
N ASP A 175 28.65 -7.67 -2.66
CA ASP A 175 27.28 -8.18 -2.84
C ASP A 175 26.51 -8.35 -1.52
N SER A 176 27.22 -8.43 -0.40
CA SER A 176 26.65 -8.64 0.92
C SER A 176 27.42 -7.93 2.03
N LEU A 177 26.72 -7.70 3.15
CA LEU A 177 27.27 -7.18 4.41
C LEU A 177 26.79 -8.12 5.54
N VAL A 178 27.73 -8.54 6.39
CA VAL A 178 27.44 -9.40 7.55
C VAL A 178 27.85 -8.67 8.82
N ILE A 179 26.97 -8.66 9.82
CA ILE A 179 27.18 -7.99 11.10
C ILE A 179 26.92 -8.99 12.21
N ASP A 180 27.91 -9.18 13.06
CA ASP A 180 27.83 -10.07 14.21
C ASP A 180 27.70 -9.27 15.50
N LEU A 181 26.65 -9.57 16.26
CA LEU A 181 26.42 -9.10 17.62
C LEU A 181 26.71 -10.25 18.57
N ASN A 182 27.66 -10.06 19.47
CA ASN A 182 28.20 -11.11 20.33
C ASN A 182 27.69 -10.94 21.76
N TRP A 183 27.18 -12.03 22.32
CA TRP A 183 26.80 -12.15 23.72
C TRP A 183 27.42 -13.40 24.31
N GLN A 184 27.85 -13.31 25.56
CA GLN A 184 28.35 -14.46 26.31
C GLN A 184 28.00 -14.29 27.79
N ASN A 185 27.92 -15.40 28.52
CA ASN A 185 27.77 -15.38 29.97
C ASN A 185 28.91 -16.11 30.69
N ASP A 186 28.96 -15.95 32.01
CA ASP A 186 29.96 -16.60 32.86
C ASP A 186 29.80 -18.14 32.93
N GLN A 187 28.69 -18.68 32.44
CA GLN A 187 28.41 -20.11 32.39
C GLN A 187 28.98 -20.77 31.11
N GLY A 188 29.59 -20.00 30.21
CA GLY A 188 30.19 -20.50 28.97
C GLY A 188 29.19 -20.68 27.81
N ILE A 189 28.02 -20.05 27.87
CA ILE A 189 27.12 -19.95 26.72
C ILE A 189 27.56 -18.75 25.88
N GLU A 190 27.77 -18.99 24.59
CA GLU A 190 28.07 -17.95 23.61
C GLU A 190 26.95 -17.90 22.57
N VAL A 191 26.49 -16.68 22.26
CA VAL A 191 25.45 -16.43 21.25
C VAL A 191 25.93 -15.33 20.31
N ILE A 192 25.95 -15.63 19.02
CA ILE A 192 26.17 -14.64 17.96
C ILE A 192 24.84 -14.41 17.25
N LYS A 193 24.29 -13.21 17.37
CA LYS A 193 23.17 -12.74 16.55
C LYS A 193 23.75 -12.09 15.29
N ARG A 194 23.55 -12.75 14.15
CA ARG A 194 24.12 -12.37 12.85
C ARG A 194 23.04 -11.76 11.96
N PHE A 195 23.30 -10.55 11.48
CA PHE A 195 22.53 -9.93 10.41
C PHE A 195 23.26 -10.08 9.08
N THR A 196 22.57 -10.57 8.06
CA THR A 196 23.10 -10.63 6.69
C THR A 196 22.22 -9.80 5.76
N PHE A 197 22.85 -8.85 5.08
CA PHE A 197 22.26 -7.97 4.08
C PHE A 197 22.78 -8.32 2.69
N LYS A 198 21.93 -8.16 1.67
CA LYS A 198 22.31 -8.30 0.27
C LYS A 198 22.06 -6.99 -0.48
N ARG A 199 22.90 -6.69 -1.47
CA ARG A 199 22.74 -5.52 -2.33
C ARG A 199 21.38 -5.53 -3.02
N GLY A 200 20.68 -4.40 -2.98
CA GLY A 200 19.39 -4.21 -3.64
C GLY A 200 18.24 -5.06 -3.06
N ASP A 201 18.42 -5.62 -1.87
CA ASP A 201 17.43 -6.48 -1.21
C ASP A 201 16.91 -5.83 0.09
N TYR A 202 15.60 -5.94 0.30
CA TYR A 202 14.90 -5.49 1.51
C TYR A 202 14.71 -6.63 2.53
N LEU A 203 15.18 -7.84 2.19
CA LEU A 203 15.17 -9.00 3.05
C LEU A 203 16.48 -9.09 3.85
N ILE A 204 16.34 -9.06 5.16
CA ILE A 204 17.42 -9.17 6.14
C ILE A 204 17.36 -10.57 6.74
N GLN A 205 18.46 -11.33 6.67
CA GLN A 205 18.54 -12.61 7.36
C GLN A 205 19.06 -12.38 8.79
N VAL A 206 18.38 -12.96 9.78
CA VAL A 206 18.71 -12.82 11.20
C VAL A 206 18.87 -14.22 11.79
N ASP A 207 20.13 -14.61 12.01
CA ASP A 207 20.50 -15.92 12.53
C ASP A 207 21.09 -15.80 13.94
N TYR A 208 20.90 -16.84 14.74
CA TYR A 208 21.49 -17.02 16.06
C TYR A 208 22.36 -18.26 16.01
N LEU A 209 23.66 -18.06 16.15
CA LEU A 209 24.64 -19.14 16.30
C LEU A 209 24.91 -19.30 17.80
N ILE A 210 24.61 -20.49 18.33
CA ILE A 210 24.70 -20.76 19.76
C ILE A 210 25.75 -21.84 20.00
N GLU A 211 26.65 -21.60 20.96
CA GLU A 211 27.60 -22.58 21.47
C GLU A 211 27.35 -22.81 22.96
N ASN A 212 27.03 -24.05 23.32
CA ASN A 212 26.84 -24.45 24.71
C ASN A 212 28.16 -24.98 25.28
N GLY A 213 29.01 -24.09 25.80
CA GLY A 213 30.21 -24.45 26.54
C GLY A 213 29.97 -24.79 28.02
N SER A 214 28.71 -24.77 28.48
CA SER A 214 28.36 -25.05 29.87
C SER A 214 28.30 -26.55 30.17
N GLU A 215 28.17 -26.90 31.46
CA GLU A 215 27.98 -28.29 31.91
C GLU A 215 26.52 -28.77 31.87
N SER A 216 25.58 -27.88 31.57
CA SER A 216 24.13 -28.15 31.56
C SER A 216 23.55 -28.13 30.16
N ARG A 217 22.44 -28.85 29.97
CA ARG A 217 21.62 -28.70 28.76
C ARG A 217 21.07 -27.27 28.69
N TRP A 218 21.14 -26.68 27.51
CA TRP A 218 20.58 -25.37 27.20
C TRP A 218 19.38 -25.49 26.26
N GLN A 219 18.32 -24.75 26.54
CA GLN A 219 17.09 -24.74 25.76
C GLN A 219 16.50 -23.33 25.61
N ALA A 220 16.29 -22.90 24.36
CA ALA A 220 15.61 -21.66 24.05
C ALA A 220 14.74 -21.75 22.78
N ASN A 221 13.80 -20.82 22.66
CA ASN A 221 12.91 -20.65 21.53
C ASN A 221 13.20 -19.31 20.87
N LEU A 222 13.39 -19.31 19.55
CA LEU A 222 13.45 -18.07 18.77
C LEU A 222 12.07 -17.40 18.77
N PHE A 223 12.04 -16.09 18.96
CA PHE A 223 10.86 -15.28 18.64
C PHE A 223 11.24 -14.13 17.71
N GLY A 224 10.25 -13.69 16.93
CA GLY A 224 10.30 -12.44 16.19
C GLY A 224 8.93 -11.77 16.22
N GLN A 225 8.91 -10.47 16.48
CA GLN A 225 7.66 -9.71 16.57
C GLN A 225 7.80 -8.30 16.01
N LEU A 226 6.65 -7.74 15.67
CA LEU A 226 6.47 -6.36 15.25
C LEU A 226 5.67 -5.66 16.33
N LYS A 227 6.24 -4.61 16.92
CA LYS A 227 5.59 -3.78 17.93
C LYS A 227 5.21 -2.46 17.28
N ARG A 228 3.93 -2.09 17.34
CA ARG A 228 3.44 -0.85 16.73
C ARG A 228 2.36 -0.17 17.57
N ASP A 229 2.43 1.14 17.72
CA ASP A 229 1.37 1.94 18.32
C ASP A 229 0.14 2.14 17.39
N ASN A 230 -0.78 3.01 17.78
CA ASN A 230 -1.97 3.34 17.00
C ASN A 230 -1.80 4.59 16.11
N SER A 231 -0.56 5.09 15.94
CA SER A 231 -0.29 6.25 15.10
C SER A 231 -0.56 5.94 13.61
N PRO A 232 -1.03 6.93 12.83
CA PRO A 232 -1.25 6.75 11.40
C PRO A 232 0.08 6.55 10.66
N ALA A 233 0.07 5.83 9.53
CA ALA A 233 1.26 5.64 8.70
C ALA A 233 1.77 6.98 8.06
N PRO A 234 3.05 7.12 7.70
CA PRO A 234 3.62 8.37 7.17
C PRO A 234 2.94 8.86 5.89
N SER A 235 2.41 7.94 5.09
CA SER A 235 1.72 8.21 3.82
C SER A 235 0.18 8.33 3.94
N SER A 236 -0.36 8.41 5.16
CA SER A 236 -1.80 8.34 5.44
C SER A 236 -2.61 9.54 4.91
N GLY A 237 -2.02 10.73 4.78
CA GLY A 237 -2.78 11.89 4.29
C GLY A 237 -2.88 12.01 2.76
N ALA A 238 -2.29 11.08 2.02
CA ALA A 238 -2.62 10.84 0.62
C ALA A 238 -3.98 10.11 0.44
N SER A 239 -4.65 9.74 1.53
CA SER A 239 -6.03 9.22 1.48
C SER A 239 -6.94 10.18 0.72
N GLY A 240 -7.52 9.67 -0.37
CA GLY A 240 -8.53 10.37 -1.15
C GLY A 240 -9.63 10.86 -0.21
N GLY A 241 -10.05 12.11 -0.35
CA GLY A 241 -10.99 12.83 0.53
C GLY A 241 -12.39 12.22 0.71
N MET A 242 -12.60 10.96 0.31
CA MET A 242 -13.82 10.18 0.53
C MET A 242 -13.74 9.19 1.69
N GLY A 243 -12.64 9.17 2.46
CA GLY A 243 -12.54 8.36 3.69
C GLY A 243 -12.12 6.90 3.47
N ILE A 244 -11.70 6.51 2.27
CA ILE A 244 -11.07 5.20 2.04
C ILE A 244 -9.60 5.33 2.46
N SER A 245 -9.31 4.95 3.70
CA SER A 245 -7.93 4.83 4.18
C SER A 245 -7.36 3.48 3.76
N PRO A 246 -6.11 3.43 3.29
CA PRO A 246 -5.42 2.17 3.08
C PRO A 246 -5.43 1.33 4.35
N PHE A 247 -5.44 0.01 4.20
CA PHE A 247 -5.40 -0.89 5.34
C PHE A 247 -4.13 -0.66 6.17
N LEU A 248 -4.30 -0.55 7.49
CA LEU A 248 -3.25 -0.52 8.48
C LEU A 248 -3.57 -1.57 9.54
N GLY A 249 -2.71 -2.56 9.70
CA GLY A 249 -2.96 -3.67 10.61
C GLY A 249 -1.98 -4.83 10.43
N ALA A 250 -2.19 -5.88 11.20
CA ALA A 250 -1.44 -7.12 11.06
C ALA A 250 -2.01 -7.97 9.92
N ALA A 251 -1.18 -8.85 9.38
CA ALA A 251 -1.61 -9.88 8.45
C ALA A 251 -0.79 -11.16 8.66
N ILE A 252 -1.40 -12.29 8.31
CA ILE A 252 -0.81 -13.62 8.45
C ILE A 252 -1.28 -14.52 7.30
N THR A 253 -0.49 -15.54 6.98
CA THR A 253 -0.91 -16.64 6.11
C THR A 253 -1.22 -17.90 6.91
N GLN A 254 -2.27 -18.62 6.52
CA GLN A 254 -2.68 -19.89 7.10
C GLN A 254 -2.81 -20.95 5.99
N PRO A 255 -2.69 -22.25 6.29
CA PRO A 255 -2.86 -23.31 5.29
C PRO A 255 -4.23 -23.29 4.60
N ASP A 256 -5.30 -22.98 5.35
CA ASP A 256 -6.67 -22.95 4.84
C ASP A 256 -7.13 -21.54 4.40
N ASP A 257 -6.46 -20.50 4.90
CA ASP A 257 -6.71 -19.10 4.55
C ASP A 257 -5.39 -18.43 4.20
N HIS A 258 -5.09 -18.36 2.90
CA HIS A 258 -3.79 -17.93 2.40
C HIS A 258 -3.43 -16.49 2.80
N PHE A 259 -4.41 -15.66 3.18
CA PHE A 259 -4.16 -14.28 3.58
C PHE A 259 -5.28 -13.73 4.50
N THR A 260 -4.97 -13.61 5.78
CA THR A 260 -5.88 -13.06 6.79
C THR A 260 -5.41 -11.70 7.25
N LYS A 261 -6.28 -10.68 7.18
CA LYS A 261 -6.06 -9.35 7.75
C LYS A 261 -6.61 -9.27 9.17
N ILE A 262 -5.85 -8.68 10.08
CA ILE A 262 -6.23 -8.49 11.48
C ILE A 262 -6.07 -7.00 11.80
N THR A 263 -7.17 -6.30 12.07
CA THR A 263 -7.09 -4.88 12.45
C THR A 263 -6.55 -4.73 13.88
N PHE A 264 -5.99 -3.57 14.24
CA PHE A 264 -5.59 -3.29 15.63
C PHE A 264 -6.75 -3.44 16.61
N LYS A 265 -7.97 -3.14 16.17
CA LYS A 265 -9.17 -3.37 16.95
C LYS A 265 -9.39 -4.87 17.21
N ASP A 266 -9.30 -5.69 16.17
CA ASP A 266 -9.47 -7.14 16.29
C ASP A 266 -8.35 -7.75 17.16
N MET A 267 -7.11 -7.25 17.09
CA MET A 267 -6.02 -7.68 17.98
C MET A 267 -6.34 -7.46 19.47
N LYS A 268 -7.18 -6.47 19.79
CA LYS A 268 -7.62 -6.15 21.15
C LYS A 268 -8.84 -6.95 21.58
N GLU A 269 -9.80 -7.15 20.68
CA GLU A 269 -11.09 -7.80 20.97
C GLU A 269 -11.04 -9.33 20.82
N ASP A 270 -10.32 -9.83 19.81
CA ASP A 270 -10.18 -11.26 19.48
C ASP A 270 -8.74 -11.56 19.03
N PRO A 271 -7.77 -11.60 19.98
CA PRO A 271 -6.37 -11.83 19.66
C PRO A 271 -6.16 -13.19 19.00
N PHE A 272 -5.42 -13.19 17.91
CA PHE A 272 -5.12 -14.41 17.16
C PHE A 272 -4.03 -15.22 17.85
N LYS A 273 -4.18 -16.54 17.90
CA LYS A 273 -3.12 -17.47 18.30
C LYS A 273 -3.29 -18.82 17.62
N ALA A 274 -2.28 -19.25 16.87
CA ALA A 274 -2.30 -20.56 16.21
C ALA A 274 -0.88 -21.11 16.03
N THR A 275 -0.74 -22.44 16.04
CA THR A 275 0.50 -23.12 15.65
C THR A 275 0.36 -23.59 14.21
N LEU A 276 1.22 -23.06 13.33
CA LEU A 276 1.13 -23.25 11.88
C LEU A 276 2.50 -23.70 11.32
N PRO A 277 2.53 -24.55 10.27
CA PRO A 277 3.77 -24.90 9.58
C PRO A 277 4.26 -23.73 8.72
N GLY A 278 5.54 -23.38 8.84
CA GLY A 278 6.14 -22.28 8.09
C GLY A 278 5.35 -20.98 8.22
N GLY A 279 5.14 -20.27 7.11
CA GLY A 279 4.32 -19.06 7.04
C GLY A 279 5.09 -17.77 7.32
N TRP A 280 4.33 -16.71 7.57
CA TRP A 280 4.85 -15.37 7.88
C TRP A 280 3.80 -14.57 8.65
N ILE A 281 4.26 -13.58 9.41
CA ILE A 281 3.41 -12.57 10.07
C ILE A 281 3.94 -11.18 9.76
N ALA A 282 3.04 -10.26 9.42
CA ALA A 282 3.39 -8.95 8.90
C ALA A 282 2.57 -7.82 9.52
N MET A 283 3.10 -6.61 9.43
CA MET A 283 2.38 -5.35 9.59
C MET A 283 2.31 -4.67 8.23
N ILE A 284 1.10 -4.41 7.77
CA ILE A 284 0.81 -3.86 6.43
C ILE A 284 0.41 -2.39 6.56
N GLN A 285 0.96 -1.58 5.67
CA GLN A 285 0.51 -0.22 5.38
C GLN A 285 0.31 -0.06 3.86
N HIS A 286 -0.01 1.14 3.36
CA HIS A 286 -0.41 1.34 1.97
C HIS A 286 0.60 0.78 0.94
N TYR A 287 1.82 1.30 0.92
CA TYR A 287 2.84 0.96 -0.10
C TYR A 287 3.95 0.03 0.40
N PHE A 288 4.00 -0.21 1.70
CA PHE A 288 5.09 -0.92 2.35
C PHE A 288 4.55 -1.92 3.37
N LEU A 289 5.39 -2.85 3.77
CA LEU A 289 5.11 -3.77 4.86
C LEU A 289 6.40 -4.11 5.59
N SER A 290 6.28 -4.59 6.83
CA SER A 290 7.34 -5.37 7.46
C SER A 290 6.82 -6.76 7.82
N ALA A 291 7.63 -7.79 7.66
CA ALA A 291 7.24 -9.17 7.92
C ALA A 291 8.37 -9.97 8.57
N TRP A 292 8.01 -10.84 9.49
CA TRP A 292 8.86 -11.92 9.96
C TRP A 292 8.49 -13.22 9.24
N ILE A 293 9.50 -13.89 8.68
CA ILE A 293 9.39 -15.14 7.92
C ILE A 293 10.31 -16.19 8.56
N PRO A 294 9.80 -17.02 9.48
CA PRO A 294 10.58 -18.07 10.11
C PRO A 294 10.83 -19.26 9.16
N ASN A 295 11.52 -20.28 9.66
CA ASN A 295 11.87 -21.46 8.88
C ASN A 295 10.61 -22.17 8.32
N PRO A 296 10.47 -22.36 6.99
CA PRO A 296 9.25 -22.94 6.40
C PRO A 296 9.01 -24.42 6.77
N ASP A 297 10.05 -25.14 7.20
CA ASP A 297 9.99 -26.59 7.47
C ASP A 297 9.65 -26.92 8.93
N GLN A 298 9.35 -25.91 9.75
CA GLN A 298 9.06 -26.03 11.18
C GLN A 298 7.65 -25.54 11.53
N GLN A 299 7.13 -25.97 12.68
CA GLN A 299 5.87 -25.45 13.22
C GLN A 299 6.16 -24.28 14.17
N HIS A 300 5.53 -23.13 13.91
CA HIS A 300 5.68 -21.92 14.71
C HIS A 300 4.35 -21.53 15.34
N THR A 301 4.38 -21.02 16.56
CA THR A 301 3.22 -20.39 17.19
C THR A 301 3.18 -18.92 16.80
N TYR A 302 2.18 -18.53 16.02
CA TYR A 302 1.89 -17.15 15.68
C TYR A 302 0.88 -16.56 16.65
N SER A 303 1.05 -15.29 16.99
CA SER A 303 0.08 -14.58 17.82
C SER A 303 0.00 -13.10 17.54
N THR A 304 -1.19 -12.54 17.80
CA THR A 304 -1.39 -11.10 17.95
C THR A 304 -1.85 -10.79 19.37
N ARG A 305 -1.48 -9.63 19.89
CA ARG A 305 -1.93 -9.13 21.19
C ARG A 305 -1.79 -7.62 21.29
N VAL A 306 -2.47 -7.05 22.27
CA VAL A 306 -2.30 -5.65 22.66
C VAL A 306 -1.76 -5.61 24.10
N THR A 307 -0.69 -4.84 24.32
CA THR A 307 -0.04 -4.69 25.63
C THR A 307 -0.87 -3.78 26.55
N GLY A 308 -0.59 -3.73 27.85
CA GLY A 308 -1.19 -2.76 28.77
C GLY A 308 -0.95 -1.30 28.38
N SER A 309 0.18 -1.04 27.71
CA SER A 309 0.51 0.27 27.12
C SER A 309 -0.11 0.53 25.72
N ASP A 310 -1.10 -0.28 25.32
CA ASP A 310 -1.85 -0.16 24.04
C ASP A 310 -1.00 -0.30 22.76
N PHE A 311 0.15 -1.00 22.83
CA PHE A 311 0.91 -1.41 21.66
C PHE A 311 0.35 -2.69 21.03
N ASN A 312 0.22 -2.67 19.72
CA ASN A 312 -0.17 -3.80 18.90
C ASN A 312 1.06 -4.65 18.58
N ILE A 313 1.08 -5.89 19.07
CA ILE A 313 2.16 -6.86 18.83
C ILE A 313 1.66 -7.95 17.89
N ALA A 314 2.40 -8.20 16.82
CA ALA A 314 2.21 -9.36 15.95
C ALA A 314 3.54 -10.10 15.81
N GLY A 315 3.59 -11.37 16.19
CA GLY A 315 4.83 -12.14 16.17
C GLY A 315 4.66 -13.64 16.08
N PHE A 316 5.79 -14.34 16.02
CA PHE A 316 5.90 -15.79 16.02
C PHE A 316 6.85 -16.26 17.12
N THR A 317 6.72 -17.53 17.51
CA THR A 317 7.67 -18.25 18.34
C THR A 317 7.94 -19.62 17.72
N SER A 318 9.21 -19.90 17.49
CA SER A 318 9.71 -21.14 16.91
C SER A 318 9.81 -22.28 17.93
N PRO A 319 9.95 -23.53 17.48
CA PRO A 319 10.18 -24.65 18.38
C PRO A 319 11.51 -24.49 19.13
N ALA A 320 11.65 -25.20 20.25
CA ALA A 320 12.82 -25.06 21.09
C ALA A 320 14.06 -25.68 20.42
N VAL A 321 15.14 -24.92 20.40
CA VAL A 321 16.49 -25.42 20.14
C VAL A 321 17.02 -26.00 21.45
N VAL A 322 17.47 -27.24 21.43
CA VAL A 322 18.01 -27.94 22.60
C VAL A 322 19.45 -28.33 22.29
N LEU A 323 20.39 -27.88 23.13
CA LEU A 323 21.82 -28.13 22.98
C LEU A 323 22.36 -28.76 24.25
N ASP A 324 22.89 -29.98 24.14
CA ASP A 324 23.64 -30.62 25.23
C ASP A 324 25.06 -30.00 25.34
N PRO A 325 25.77 -30.20 26.48
CA PRO A 325 27.12 -29.67 26.68
C PRO A 325 28.09 -29.95 25.51
N GLY A 326 28.81 -28.91 25.09
CA GLY A 326 29.75 -28.94 23.97
C GLY A 326 29.11 -28.90 22.58
N GLN A 327 27.77 -28.85 22.48
CA GLN A 327 27.09 -28.74 21.18
C GLN A 327 26.97 -27.30 20.69
N ARG A 328 26.89 -27.17 19.37
CA ARG A 328 26.59 -25.93 18.67
C ARG A 328 25.25 -26.07 17.95
N GLY A 329 24.50 -24.99 17.90
CA GLY A 329 23.21 -24.93 17.22
C GLY A 329 23.03 -23.64 16.45
N GLU A 330 22.04 -23.66 15.56
CA GLU A 330 21.65 -22.49 14.77
C GLU A 330 20.13 -22.42 14.71
N THR A 331 19.59 -21.22 14.82
CA THR A 331 18.18 -20.92 14.54
C THR A 331 18.08 -19.51 13.99
N GLY A 332 17.08 -19.24 13.16
CA GLY A 332 17.00 -17.94 12.50
C GLY A 332 15.66 -17.71 11.83
N ALA A 333 15.45 -16.46 11.45
CA ALA A 333 14.31 -16.03 10.67
C ALA A 333 14.75 -14.93 9.70
N ARG A 334 13.94 -14.70 8.69
CA ARG A 334 14.14 -13.59 7.75
C ARG A 334 13.19 -12.46 8.12
N PHE A 335 13.70 -11.25 8.13
CA PHE A 335 12.93 -10.03 8.32
C PHE A 335 12.85 -9.27 7.00
N TYR A 336 11.65 -8.97 6.54
CA TYR A 336 11.43 -8.09 5.39
C TYR A 336 10.96 -6.73 5.88
N GLY A 337 11.57 -5.65 5.39
CA GLY A 337 11.12 -4.28 5.64
C GLY A 337 11.27 -3.45 4.37
N GLY A 338 10.18 -3.28 3.61
CA GLY A 338 10.31 -2.73 2.27
C GLY A 338 9.00 -2.51 1.52
N PRO A 339 9.10 -2.16 0.22
CA PRO A 339 7.95 -1.87 -0.65
C PRO A 339 7.14 -3.13 -0.95
N LYS A 340 5.87 -2.98 -1.34
CA LYS A 340 5.04 -4.12 -1.75
C LYS A 340 5.34 -4.62 -3.18
N ASP A 341 6.55 -5.10 -3.43
CA ASP A 341 6.92 -5.73 -4.70
C ASP A 341 6.36 -7.15 -4.79
N GLN A 342 5.29 -7.34 -5.57
CA GLN A 342 4.61 -8.64 -5.69
C GLN A 342 5.52 -9.78 -6.14
N TYR A 343 6.46 -9.52 -7.04
CA TYR A 343 7.32 -10.58 -7.58
C TYR A 343 8.31 -11.02 -6.51
N ARG A 344 8.96 -10.06 -5.85
CA ARG A 344 9.90 -10.37 -4.77
C ARG A 344 9.24 -10.97 -3.54
N LEU A 345 8.08 -10.47 -3.13
CA LEU A 345 7.36 -11.03 -1.99
C LEU A 345 6.96 -12.49 -2.22
N ARG A 346 6.54 -12.85 -3.44
CA ARG A 346 6.23 -14.24 -3.81
C ARG A 346 7.46 -15.16 -3.77
N GLU A 347 8.64 -14.64 -4.13
CA GLU A 347 9.90 -15.38 -4.05
C GLU A 347 10.36 -15.62 -2.60
N ILE A 348 10.04 -14.70 -1.69
CA ILE A 348 10.44 -14.77 -0.28
C ILE A 348 9.66 -15.87 0.46
N SER A 349 8.33 -15.87 0.31
CA SER A 349 7.43 -16.84 0.94
C SER A 349 6.11 -16.96 0.16
N PRO A 350 5.52 -18.17 0.07
CA PRO A 350 4.18 -18.34 -0.49
C PRO A 350 3.17 -17.36 0.12
N TYR A 351 2.33 -16.79 -0.74
CA TYR A 351 1.21 -15.90 -0.42
C TYR A 351 1.57 -14.54 0.21
N LEU A 352 2.85 -14.23 0.42
CA LEU A 352 3.26 -12.92 0.94
C LEU A 352 2.94 -11.79 -0.06
N ASP A 353 2.87 -12.08 -1.36
CA ASP A 353 2.45 -11.17 -2.42
C ASP A 353 0.96 -10.76 -2.34
N LEU A 354 0.13 -11.52 -1.61
CA LEU A 354 -1.27 -11.16 -1.35
C LEU A 354 -1.42 -9.96 -0.40
N SER A 355 -0.32 -9.50 0.19
CA SER A 355 -0.27 -8.22 0.93
C SER A 355 -0.57 -7.00 0.04
N VAL A 356 -0.48 -7.15 -1.28
CA VAL A 356 -1.05 -6.21 -2.25
C VAL A 356 -2.51 -6.56 -2.46
N ASP A 357 -3.40 -5.85 -1.76
CA ASP A 357 -4.83 -6.15 -1.78
C ASP A 357 -5.51 -5.53 -3.01
N TYR A 358 -5.64 -6.34 -4.07
CA TYR A 358 -6.42 -5.99 -5.25
C TYR A 358 -7.93 -6.23 -5.10
N GLY A 359 -8.38 -6.58 -3.90
CA GLY A 359 -9.75 -6.98 -3.62
C GLY A 359 -10.15 -8.25 -4.37
N TRP A 360 -11.46 -8.46 -4.50
CA TRP A 360 -12.03 -9.64 -5.13
C TRP A 360 -11.73 -9.80 -6.63
N LEU A 361 -11.26 -8.73 -7.29
CA LEU A 361 -10.91 -8.68 -8.71
C LEU A 361 -9.41 -8.93 -8.98
N TRP A 362 -8.67 -9.49 -8.02
CA TRP A 362 -7.24 -9.75 -8.13
C TRP A 362 -6.83 -10.49 -9.44
N TRP A 363 -7.67 -11.41 -9.92
CA TRP A 363 -7.44 -12.18 -11.15
C TRP A 363 -7.55 -11.34 -12.44
N ILE A 364 -8.18 -10.17 -12.39
CA ILE A 364 -8.15 -9.16 -13.47
C ILE A 364 -7.00 -8.17 -13.22
N ALA A 365 -6.83 -7.74 -11.97
CA ALA A 365 -5.83 -6.76 -11.57
C ALA A 365 -4.39 -7.21 -11.88
N GLN A 366 -4.04 -8.46 -11.55
CA GLN A 366 -2.69 -9.00 -11.78
C GLN A 366 -2.29 -8.99 -13.27
N PRO A 367 -3.08 -9.53 -14.22
CA PRO A 367 -2.77 -9.40 -15.65
C PRO A 367 -2.68 -7.96 -16.15
N LEU A 368 -3.53 -7.06 -15.65
CA LEU A 368 -3.49 -5.66 -16.02
C LEU A 368 -2.22 -4.97 -15.53
N PHE A 369 -1.82 -5.24 -14.29
CA PHE A 369 -0.56 -4.73 -13.73
C PHE A 369 0.66 -5.28 -14.47
N TRP A 370 0.68 -6.58 -14.76
CA TRP A 370 1.73 -7.19 -15.59
C TRP A 370 1.83 -6.52 -16.96
N LEU A 371 0.70 -6.28 -17.63
CA LEU A 371 0.70 -5.61 -18.92
C LEU A 371 1.16 -4.16 -18.79
N LEU A 372 0.72 -3.45 -17.75
CA LEU A 372 1.12 -2.07 -17.48
C LEU A 372 2.63 -1.95 -17.28
N THR A 373 3.24 -2.82 -16.47
CA THR A 373 4.69 -2.84 -16.23
C THR A 373 5.49 -3.17 -17.49
N LYS A 374 4.99 -4.06 -18.35
CA LYS A 374 5.61 -4.34 -19.66
C LYS A 374 5.54 -3.16 -20.63
N ILE A 375 4.42 -2.45 -20.67
CA ILE A 375 4.31 -1.22 -21.46
C ILE A 375 5.25 -0.16 -20.90
N HIS A 376 5.29 0.00 -19.57
CA HIS A 376 6.20 0.93 -18.90
C HIS A 376 7.67 0.64 -19.23
N ALA A 377 8.08 -0.63 -19.20
CA ALA A 377 9.44 -1.03 -19.58
C ALA A 377 9.82 -0.64 -21.02
N LEU A 378 8.84 -0.47 -21.92
CA LEU A 378 9.07 -0.03 -23.29
C LEU A 378 9.12 1.50 -23.43
N VAL A 379 8.27 2.23 -22.70
CA VAL A 379 8.08 3.69 -22.88
C VAL A 379 8.73 4.56 -21.81
N GLY A 380 9.07 3.99 -20.65
CA GLY A 380 9.73 4.68 -19.53
C GLY A 380 8.87 5.73 -18.80
N ASN A 381 7.57 5.80 -19.06
CA ASN A 381 6.66 6.76 -18.43
C ASN A 381 5.32 6.13 -18.07
N TRP A 382 4.98 6.14 -16.78
CA TRP A 382 3.77 5.49 -16.26
C TRP A 382 2.46 6.07 -16.80
N GLY A 383 2.38 7.39 -17.01
CA GLY A 383 1.18 8.01 -17.57
C GLY A 383 0.97 7.63 -19.04
N VAL A 384 2.05 7.54 -19.83
CA VAL A 384 1.99 7.00 -21.20
C VAL A 384 1.61 5.52 -21.19
N ALA A 385 2.14 4.75 -20.23
CA ALA A 385 1.78 3.34 -20.09
C ALA A 385 0.29 3.15 -19.80
N ILE A 386 -0.30 3.99 -18.93
CA ILE A 386 -1.75 4.02 -18.68
C ILE A 386 -2.53 4.30 -19.96
N ILE A 387 -2.14 5.32 -20.75
CA ILE A 387 -2.79 5.66 -22.02
C ILE A 387 -2.79 4.48 -22.99
N LEU A 388 -1.62 3.86 -23.18
CA LEU A 388 -1.46 2.72 -24.08
C LEU A 388 -2.24 1.48 -23.60
N LEU A 389 -2.25 1.24 -22.29
CA LEU A 389 -3.08 0.18 -21.69
C LEU A 389 -4.56 0.42 -21.99
N THR A 390 -5.06 1.66 -21.84
CA THR A 390 -6.44 2.01 -22.19
C THR A 390 -6.73 1.74 -23.67
N VAL A 391 -5.82 2.08 -24.57
CA VAL A 391 -5.96 1.83 -26.01
C VAL A 391 -6.06 0.32 -26.29
N LEU A 392 -5.22 -0.50 -25.66
CA LEU A 392 -5.24 -1.96 -25.82
C LEU A 392 -6.54 -2.57 -25.29
N ILE A 393 -6.99 -2.16 -24.10
CA ILE A 393 -8.27 -2.59 -23.52
C ILE A 393 -9.43 -2.24 -24.48
N LYS A 394 -9.43 -1.00 -25.02
CA LYS A 394 -10.43 -0.58 -26.01
C LYS A 394 -10.39 -1.42 -27.29
N ALA A 395 -9.21 -1.79 -27.76
CA ALA A 395 -9.04 -2.63 -28.93
C ALA A 395 -9.65 -4.04 -28.69
N VAL A 396 -9.39 -4.63 -27.53
CA VAL A 396 -9.98 -5.94 -27.14
C VAL A 396 -11.51 -5.87 -27.11
N PHE A 397 -12.07 -4.82 -26.51
CA PHE A 397 -13.53 -4.62 -26.43
C PHE A 397 -14.14 -3.89 -27.64
N PHE A 398 -13.38 -3.72 -28.74
CA PHE A 398 -13.79 -2.86 -29.85
C PHE A 398 -15.10 -3.33 -30.50
N LYS A 399 -15.21 -4.63 -30.81
CA LYS A 399 -16.39 -5.21 -31.46
C LYS A 399 -17.64 -5.06 -30.58
N LEU A 400 -17.49 -5.34 -29.28
CA LEU A 400 -18.57 -5.23 -28.31
C LEU A 400 -19.02 -3.78 -28.12
N SER A 401 -18.08 -2.84 -28.02
CA SER A 401 -18.40 -1.41 -27.91
C SER A 401 -19.09 -0.93 -29.19
N ALA A 402 -18.63 -1.39 -30.37
CA ALA A 402 -19.23 -1.03 -31.64
C ALA A 402 -20.70 -1.49 -31.78
N THR A 403 -21.07 -2.69 -31.29
CA THR A 403 -22.48 -3.14 -31.34
C THR A 403 -23.38 -2.28 -30.46
N SER A 404 -22.91 -1.90 -29.27
CA SER A 404 -23.61 -0.95 -28.40
C SER A 404 -23.80 0.41 -29.07
N TYR A 405 -22.73 0.99 -29.63
CA TYR A 405 -22.81 2.29 -30.30
C TYR A 405 -23.73 2.28 -31.51
N ARG A 406 -23.76 1.18 -32.28
CA ARG A 406 -24.74 1.02 -33.37
C ARG A 406 -26.19 1.03 -32.87
N SER A 407 -26.47 0.36 -31.74
CA SER A 407 -27.80 0.40 -31.11
C SER A 407 -28.20 1.82 -30.72
N MET A 408 -27.27 2.59 -30.13
CA MET A 408 -27.52 3.99 -29.74
C MET A 408 -27.71 4.93 -30.94
N ALA A 409 -26.92 4.76 -32.01
CA ALA A 409 -27.10 5.52 -33.24
C ALA A 409 -28.47 5.25 -33.89
N ASN A 410 -28.92 3.99 -33.92
CA ASN A 410 -30.26 3.65 -34.40
C ASN A 410 -31.36 4.21 -33.49
N MET A 411 -31.15 4.23 -32.17
CA MET A 411 -32.07 4.87 -31.22
C MET A 411 -32.22 6.37 -31.50
N ARG A 412 -31.11 7.06 -31.79
CA ARG A 412 -31.11 8.48 -32.19
C ARG A 412 -31.87 8.70 -33.51
N ARG A 413 -31.72 7.79 -34.47
CA ARG A 413 -32.46 7.84 -35.76
C ARG A 413 -33.98 7.76 -35.56
N VAL A 414 -34.47 6.92 -34.66
CA VAL A 414 -35.91 6.74 -34.42
C VAL A 414 -36.50 7.72 -33.41
N GLN A 415 -35.70 8.63 -32.86
CA GLN A 415 -36.12 9.62 -31.87
C GLN A 415 -37.36 10.44 -32.28
N PRO A 416 -37.54 10.88 -33.55
CA PRO A 416 -38.76 11.57 -33.96
C PRO A 416 -40.01 10.69 -33.81
N LYS A 417 -39.94 9.43 -34.28
CA LYS A 417 -41.05 8.47 -34.12
C LYS A 417 -41.37 8.19 -32.65
N MET A 418 -40.36 8.21 -31.79
CA MET A 418 -40.58 8.07 -30.33
C MET A 418 -41.29 9.29 -29.74
N GLN A 419 -41.08 10.49 -30.28
CA GLN A 419 -41.82 11.70 -29.88
C GLN A 419 -43.26 11.62 -30.35
N ASP A 420 -43.50 11.20 -31.60
CA ASP A 420 -44.85 11.00 -32.15
C ASP A 420 -45.68 10.03 -31.29
N ILE A 421 -45.10 8.89 -30.89
CA ILE A 421 -45.75 7.91 -29.99
C ILE A 421 -46.07 8.54 -28.62
N ARG A 422 -45.20 9.42 -28.11
CA ARG A 422 -45.44 10.08 -26.82
C ARG A 422 -46.57 11.08 -26.88
N GLU A 423 -46.66 11.84 -27.97
CA GLU A 423 -47.72 12.81 -28.19
C GLU A 423 -49.06 12.11 -28.45
N GLN A 424 -49.06 11.05 -29.27
CA GLN A 424 -50.27 10.30 -29.62
C GLN A 424 -50.90 9.55 -28.42
N TYR A 425 -50.06 9.04 -27.51
CA TYR A 425 -50.51 8.27 -26.33
C TYR A 425 -50.15 8.97 -25.02
N ALA A 426 -50.24 10.30 -24.97
CA ALA A 426 -49.87 11.09 -23.78
C ALA A 426 -50.67 10.69 -22.53
N ASP A 427 -51.95 10.37 -22.71
CA ASP A 427 -52.90 10.05 -21.63
C ASP A 427 -52.93 8.55 -21.25
N ASP A 428 -52.30 7.67 -22.04
CA ASP A 428 -52.32 6.21 -21.84
C ASP A 428 -50.89 5.66 -21.75
N LYS A 429 -50.32 5.69 -20.54
CA LYS A 429 -48.97 5.22 -20.23
C LYS A 429 -48.73 3.77 -20.62
N GLN A 430 -49.76 2.92 -20.54
CA GLN A 430 -49.64 1.50 -20.85
C GLN A 430 -49.53 1.30 -22.36
N LYS A 431 -50.39 1.93 -23.16
CA LYS A 431 -50.28 1.91 -24.63
C LYS A 431 -49.02 2.58 -25.13
N GLN A 432 -48.59 3.68 -24.51
CA GLN A 432 -47.34 4.35 -24.82
C GLN A 432 -46.13 3.41 -24.64
N SER A 433 -46.06 2.69 -23.52
CA SER A 433 -44.99 1.71 -23.25
C SER A 433 -45.00 0.56 -24.26
N GLN A 434 -46.19 0.03 -24.59
CA GLN A 434 -46.35 -1.06 -25.55
C GLN A 434 -45.95 -0.65 -26.97
N ALA A 435 -46.44 0.51 -27.45
CA ALA A 435 -46.08 1.05 -28.76
C ALA A 435 -44.58 1.37 -28.86
N MET A 436 -43.95 1.84 -27.77
CA MET A 436 -42.52 2.07 -27.70
C MET A 436 -41.72 0.76 -27.82
N MET A 437 -42.13 -0.30 -27.12
CA MET A 437 -41.48 -1.61 -27.24
C MET A 437 -41.70 -2.26 -28.60
N ASP A 438 -42.86 -2.06 -29.21
CA ASP A 438 -43.13 -2.51 -30.58
C ASP A 438 -42.25 -1.78 -31.60
N LEU A 439 -42.03 -0.48 -31.44
CA LEU A 439 -41.07 0.29 -32.25
C LEU A 439 -39.66 -0.25 -32.08
N TYR A 440 -39.20 -0.47 -30.86
CA TYR A 440 -37.88 -1.05 -30.58
C TYR A 440 -37.71 -2.45 -31.19
N ARG A 441 -38.75 -3.29 -31.12
CA ARG A 441 -38.75 -4.62 -31.73
C ARG A 441 -38.72 -4.56 -33.26
N LYS A 442 -39.53 -3.70 -33.87
CA LYS A 442 -39.58 -3.50 -35.33
C LYS A 442 -38.26 -2.99 -35.89
N GLU A 443 -37.63 -2.03 -35.21
CA GLU A 443 -36.37 -1.41 -35.63
C GLU A 443 -35.14 -2.17 -35.08
N LYS A 444 -35.34 -3.29 -34.37
CA LYS A 444 -34.31 -4.15 -33.73
C LYS A 444 -33.33 -3.38 -32.84
N ILE A 445 -33.85 -2.42 -32.07
CA ILE A 445 -33.07 -1.57 -31.17
C ILE A 445 -33.11 -2.17 -29.76
N ASN A 446 -31.94 -2.32 -29.13
CA ASN A 446 -31.85 -2.73 -27.73
C ASN A 446 -31.72 -1.48 -26.83
N PRO A 447 -32.73 -1.15 -26.00
CA PRO A 447 -32.67 0.02 -25.11
C PRO A 447 -31.58 -0.10 -24.03
N MET A 448 -31.18 -1.32 -23.65
CA MET A 448 -30.05 -1.56 -22.74
C MET A 448 -28.68 -1.52 -23.45
N GLY A 449 -28.67 -1.39 -24.77
CA GLY A 449 -27.44 -1.30 -25.55
C GLY A 449 -26.55 -0.14 -25.09
N GLY A 450 -27.12 0.96 -24.57
CA GLY A 450 -26.36 2.14 -24.15
C GLY A 450 -25.53 1.98 -22.87
N CYS A 451 -25.97 1.13 -21.93
CA CYS A 451 -25.23 0.90 -20.67
C CYS A 451 -24.28 -0.31 -20.74
N LEU A 452 -24.42 -1.17 -21.74
CA LEU A 452 -23.60 -2.37 -21.92
C LEU A 452 -22.08 -2.11 -21.95
N PRO A 453 -21.56 -1.05 -22.62
CA PRO A 453 -20.12 -0.76 -22.60
C PRO A 453 -19.61 -0.38 -21.22
N ILE A 454 -20.43 0.32 -20.43
CA ILE A 454 -20.07 0.75 -19.09
C ILE A 454 -20.02 -0.48 -18.18
N LEU A 455 -21.03 -1.36 -18.24
CA LEU A 455 -21.10 -2.58 -17.43
C LEU A 455 -19.90 -3.51 -17.65
N VAL A 456 -19.49 -3.71 -18.89
CA VAL A 456 -18.32 -4.56 -19.19
C VAL A 456 -16.99 -3.90 -18.81
N GLN A 457 -16.94 -2.56 -18.80
CA GLN A 457 -15.75 -1.81 -18.36
C GLN A 457 -15.67 -1.66 -16.84
N MET A 458 -16.77 -1.77 -16.09
CA MET A 458 -16.76 -1.61 -14.63
C MET A 458 -15.74 -2.54 -13.95
N PRO A 459 -15.66 -3.87 -14.23
CA PRO A 459 -14.66 -4.73 -13.62
C PRO A 459 -13.23 -4.29 -13.93
N VAL A 460 -12.96 -3.88 -15.18
CA VAL A 460 -11.63 -3.40 -15.60
C VAL A 460 -11.27 -2.10 -14.87
N PHE A 461 -12.22 -1.17 -14.75
CA PHE A 461 -12.03 0.08 -14.02
C PHE A 461 -11.75 -0.16 -12.53
N ILE A 462 -12.55 -0.99 -11.87
CA ILE A 462 -12.36 -1.31 -10.44
C ILE A 462 -11.00 -2.00 -10.24
N SER A 463 -10.60 -2.87 -11.17
CA SER A 463 -9.28 -3.52 -11.12
C SER A 463 -8.15 -2.50 -11.26
N LEU A 464 -8.25 -1.59 -12.23
CA LEU A 464 -7.26 -0.51 -12.40
C LEU A 464 -7.23 0.46 -11.22
N TYR A 465 -8.38 0.73 -10.59
CA TYR A 465 -8.43 1.52 -9.37
C TYR A 465 -7.52 0.91 -8.30
N TRP A 466 -7.68 -0.38 -8.00
CA TRP A 466 -6.85 -1.06 -7.00
C TRP A 466 -5.38 -1.17 -7.42
N VAL A 467 -5.12 -1.47 -8.70
CA VAL A 467 -3.74 -1.50 -9.24
C VAL A 467 -3.06 -0.16 -9.05
N LEU A 468 -3.69 0.95 -9.48
CA LEU A 468 -3.06 2.26 -9.41
C LEU A 468 -2.93 2.78 -7.96
N MET A 469 -3.81 2.35 -7.05
CA MET A 469 -3.77 2.75 -5.65
C MET A 469 -2.70 2.00 -4.84
N GLU A 470 -2.62 0.67 -4.95
CA GLU A 470 -1.75 -0.15 -4.09
C GLU A 470 -0.34 -0.37 -4.68
N SER A 471 -0.11 -0.05 -5.96
CA SER A 471 1.21 -0.23 -6.59
C SER A 471 2.19 0.85 -6.13
N VAL A 472 3.26 0.43 -5.46
CA VAL A 472 4.35 1.30 -5.00
C VAL A 472 5.11 1.93 -6.17
N GLU A 473 5.11 1.30 -7.34
CA GLU A 473 5.80 1.78 -8.55
C GLU A 473 5.16 3.05 -9.14
N LEU A 474 3.89 3.30 -8.82
CA LEU A 474 3.15 4.49 -9.23
C LEU A 474 3.24 5.63 -8.20
N ARG A 475 3.71 5.33 -6.99
CA ARG A 475 3.94 6.34 -5.95
C ARG A 475 4.97 7.34 -6.47
N GLN A 476 4.63 8.64 -6.48
CA GLN A 476 5.50 9.71 -6.97
C GLN A 476 5.94 9.54 -8.44
N ALA A 477 5.21 8.74 -9.23
CA ALA A 477 5.51 8.57 -10.65
C ALA A 477 5.04 9.79 -11.46
N PRO A 478 5.94 10.50 -12.17
CA PRO A 478 5.56 11.64 -12.97
C PRO A 478 4.89 11.23 -14.28
N PHE A 479 4.03 12.11 -14.81
CA PHE A 479 3.52 12.00 -16.16
C PHE A 479 4.13 13.08 -17.05
N VAL A 480 3.39 14.16 -17.31
CA VAL A 480 3.82 15.32 -18.10
C VAL A 480 3.15 16.59 -17.56
N LEU A 481 3.68 17.75 -17.95
CA LEU A 481 3.15 19.07 -17.59
C LEU A 481 3.11 19.28 -16.07
N TRP A 482 1.92 19.39 -15.47
CA TRP A 482 1.75 19.66 -14.03
C TRP A 482 1.60 18.40 -13.17
N ILE A 483 1.42 17.23 -13.78
CA ILE A 483 1.23 15.96 -13.07
C ILE A 483 2.60 15.38 -12.71
N LYS A 484 3.03 15.65 -11.48
CA LYS A 484 4.29 15.14 -10.92
C LYS A 484 4.12 13.80 -10.20
N ASP A 485 2.90 13.43 -9.81
CA ASP A 485 2.61 12.19 -9.10
C ASP A 485 1.24 11.65 -9.56
N LEU A 486 1.24 10.45 -10.15
CA LEU A 486 0.03 9.77 -10.64
C LEU A 486 -0.79 9.09 -9.53
N SER A 487 -0.19 8.84 -8.37
CA SER A 487 -0.81 8.14 -7.24
C SER A 487 -1.67 9.05 -6.36
N VAL A 488 -1.49 10.37 -6.44
CA VAL A 488 -2.24 11.38 -5.68
C VAL A 488 -3.21 12.15 -6.57
N MET A 489 -4.11 12.93 -5.96
CA MET A 489 -5.06 13.77 -6.71
C MET A 489 -4.35 14.82 -7.57
N ASP A 490 -4.97 15.22 -8.68
CA ASP A 490 -4.45 16.31 -9.52
C ASP A 490 -4.45 17.62 -8.72
N PRO A 491 -3.28 18.25 -8.45
CA PRO A 491 -3.18 19.44 -7.62
C PRO A 491 -3.93 20.65 -8.21
N TYR A 492 -4.16 20.67 -9.52
CA TYR A 492 -4.88 21.72 -10.22
C TYR A 492 -6.26 21.29 -10.72
N PHE A 493 -6.69 20.06 -10.41
CA PHE A 493 -8.01 19.53 -10.78
C PHE A 493 -8.37 19.66 -12.26
N VAL A 494 -7.37 19.77 -13.13
CA VAL A 494 -7.54 19.91 -14.57
C VAL A 494 -8.02 18.59 -15.16
N LEU A 495 -7.45 17.46 -14.75
CA LEU A 495 -7.87 16.13 -15.18
C LEU A 495 -9.34 15.82 -14.81
N PRO A 496 -9.82 16.05 -13.57
CA PRO A 496 -11.24 15.91 -13.24
C PRO A 496 -12.15 16.80 -14.10
N LEU A 497 -11.77 18.05 -14.36
CA LEU A 497 -12.55 18.94 -15.24
C LEU A 497 -12.58 18.44 -16.69
N LEU A 498 -11.46 17.97 -17.22
CA LEU A 498 -11.39 17.34 -18.55
C LEU A 498 -12.21 16.06 -18.61
N MET A 499 -12.22 15.28 -17.53
CA MET A 499 -13.06 14.10 -17.39
C MET A 499 -14.54 14.47 -17.46
N GLY A 500 -14.97 15.45 -16.65
CA GLY A 500 -16.33 15.99 -16.67
C GLY A 500 -16.75 16.52 -18.04
N ALA A 501 -15.89 17.31 -18.68
CA ALA A 501 -16.11 17.82 -20.03
C ALA A 501 -16.26 16.67 -21.04
N SER A 502 -15.37 15.69 -21.00
CA SER A 502 -15.44 14.51 -21.89
C SER A 502 -16.74 13.73 -21.70
N MET A 503 -17.20 13.58 -20.46
CA MET A 503 -18.46 12.91 -20.13
C MET A 503 -19.66 13.71 -20.61
N PHE A 504 -19.65 15.04 -20.45
CA PHE A 504 -20.69 15.94 -20.96
C PHE A 504 -20.80 15.87 -22.49
N PHE A 505 -19.68 15.91 -23.21
CA PHE A 505 -19.69 15.77 -24.67
C PHE A 505 -20.16 14.39 -25.11
N MET A 506 -19.71 13.33 -24.44
CA MET A 506 -20.14 11.96 -24.73
C MET A 506 -21.65 11.78 -24.49
N GLN A 507 -22.20 12.40 -23.43
CA GLN A 507 -23.63 12.39 -23.17
C GLN A 507 -24.45 13.07 -24.28
N LYS A 508 -23.94 14.15 -24.88
CA LYS A 508 -24.60 14.81 -26.03
C LYS A 508 -24.62 13.95 -27.30
N LEU A 509 -23.72 12.98 -27.42
CA LEU A 509 -23.75 12.00 -28.52
C LEU A 509 -24.80 10.92 -28.29
N ASN A 510 -25.17 10.66 -27.03
CA ASN A 510 -26.19 9.68 -26.64
C ASN A 510 -27.61 10.27 -26.74
N PRO A 511 -28.60 9.49 -27.18
CA PRO A 511 -30.00 9.91 -27.12
C PRO A 511 -30.44 10.08 -25.65
N PRO A 512 -31.20 11.13 -25.33
CA PRO A 512 -31.68 11.34 -23.97
C PRO A 512 -32.69 10.25 -23.58
N PRO A 513 -32.68 9.80 -22.31
CA PRO A 513 -33.65 8.83 -21.83
C PRO A 513 -35.08 9.37 -21.92
N PRO A 514 -36.08 8.48 -22.05
CA PRO A 514 -37.45 8.88 -22.27
C PRO A 514 -38.10 9.60 -21.09
N ASP A 515 -37.70 9.26 -19.87
CA ASP A 515 -38.19 9.88 -18.64
C ASP A 515 -37.46 11.22 -18.40
N PRO A 516 -38.20 12.36 -18.30
CA PRO A 516 -37.61 13.66 -18.00
C PRO A 516 -36.85 13.71 -16.66
N MET A 517 -37.23 12.90 -15.67
CA MET A 517 -36.50 12.82 -14.41
C MET A 517 -35.13 12.17 -14.61
N GLN A 518 -35.09 11.00 -15.26
CA GLN A 518 -33.84 10.31 -15.60
C GLN A 518 -32.93 11.19 -16.48
N ALA A 519 -33.50 11.95 -17.43
CA ALA A 519 -32.75 12.86 -18.28
C ALA A 519 -32.07 13.98 -17.47
N LYS A 520 -32.78 14.57 -16.49
CA LYS A 520 -32.21 15.57 -15.59
C LYS A 520 -31.07 14.98 -14.75
N ILE A 521 -31.24 13.78 -14.19
CA ILE A 521 -30.17 13.10 -13.43
C ILE A 521 -28.94 12.88 -14.30
N MET A 522 -29.12 12.37 -15.52
CA MET A 522 -27.99 12.18 -16.44
C MET A 522 -27.32 13.51 -16.78
N GLN A 523 -28.04 14.63 -16.94
CA GLN A 523 -27.44 15.94 -17.23
C GLN A 523 -26.54 16.45 -16.09
N TRP A 524 -26.86 16.12 -14.84
CA TRP A 524 -26.03 16.44 -13.68
C TRP A 524 -24.88 15.45 -13.45
N MET A 525 -24.97 14.25 -14.04
CA MET A 525 -23.99 13.19 -13.86
C MET A 525 -22.54 13.63 -14.15
N PRO A 526 -22.22 14.35 -15.25
CA PRO A 526 -20.87 14.86 -15.47
C PRO A 526 -20.36 15.75 -14.34
N VAL A 527 -21.21 16.61 -13.77
CA VAL A 527 -20.84 17.52 -12.67
C VAL A 527 -20.60 16.73 -11.39
N ILE A 528 -21.49 15.79 -11.07
CA ILE A 528 -21.37 14.91 -9.89
C ILE A 528 -20.09 14.08 -9.97
N PHE A 529 -19.83 13.45 -11.12
CA PHE A 529 -18.61 12.66 -11.32
C PHE A 529 -17.35 13.52 -11.36
N THR A 530 -17.42 14.74 -11.90
CA THR A 530 -16.30 15.68 -11.78
C THR A 530 -15.96 15.88 -10.31
N PHE A 531 -16.93 16.30 -9.49
CA PHE A 531 -16.76 16.49 -8.05
C PHE A 531 -16.17 15.24 -7.39
N PHE A 532 -16.78 14.07 -7.63
CA PHE A 532 -16.33 12.78 -7.11
C PHE A 532 -14.86 12.47 -7.44
N PHE A 533 -14.41 12.71 -8.67
CA PHE A 533 -13.05 12.41 -9.12
C PHE A 533 -12.01 13.47 -8.72
N LEU A 534 -12.38 14.58 -8.06
CA LEU A 534 -11.40 15.52 -7.48
C LEU A 534 -10.48 14.84 -6.46
N TRP A 535 -10.96 13.81 -5.77
CA TRP A 535 -10.21 13.13 -4.72
C TRP A 535 -9.55 11.81 -5.14
N PHE A 536 -9.62 11.48 -6.42
CA PHE A 536 -9.04 10.24 -6.94
C PHE A 536 -7.62 10.48 -7.49
N PRO A 537 -6.77 9.43 -7.49
CA PRO A 537 -5.44 9.50 -8.10
C PRO A 537 -5.48 9.99 -9.54
N ALA A 538 -4.58 10.90 -9.89
CA ALA A 538 -4.48 11.50 -11.22
C ALA A 538 -4.32 10.44 -12.32
N GLY A 539 -3.62 9.33 -12.05
CA GLY A 539 -3.48 8.22 -12.98
C GLY A 539 -4.81 7.53 -13.32
N LEU A 540 -5.71 7.40 -12.34
CA LEU A 540 -7.03 6.85 -12.57
C LEU A 540 -7.91 7.82 -13.36
N VAL A 541 -7.86 9.11 -13.01
CA VAL A 541 -8.59 10.14 -13.74
C VAL A 541 -8.10 10.21 -15.19
N LEU A 542 -6.79 10.12 -15.42
CA LEU A 542 -6.16 10.06 -16.74
C LEU A 542 -6.69 8.87 -17.55
N TYR A 543 -6.72 7.68 -16.97
CA TYR A 543 -7.32 6.50 -17.59
C TYR A 543 -8.76 6.79 -18.05
N TRP A 544 -9.57 7.41 -17.19
CA TRP A 544 -10.97 7.70 -17.49
C TRP A 544 -11.12 8.73 -18.62
N VAL A 545 -10.33 9.81 -18.60
CA VAL A 545 -10.31 10.83 -19.66
C VAL A 545 -10.01 10.16 -21.01
N VAL A 546 -8.94 9.38 -21.08
CA VAL A 546 -8.52 8.69 -22.31
C VAL A 546 -9.59 7.69 -22.76
N ASN A 547 -10.16 6.94 -21.82
CA ASN A 547 -11.24 5.99 -22.07
C ASN A 547 -12.47 6.68 -22.69
N ASN A 548 -12.87 7.84 -22.17
CA ASN A 548 -13.98 8.63 -22.69
C ASN A 548 -13.67 9.20 -24.08
N LEU A 549 -12.47 9.75 -24.29
CA LEU A 549 -12.08 10.31 -25.59
C LEU A 549 -12.08 9.25 -26.70
N LEU A 550 -11.52 8.07 -26.42
CA LEU A 550 -11.54 6.94 -27.36
C LEU A 550 -12.97 6.45 -27.64
N SER A 551 -13.79 6.37 -26.61
CA SER A 551 -15.22 6.00 -26.74
C SER A 551 -15.99 6.99 -27.61
N MET A 552 -15.77 8.28 -27.36
CA MET A 552 -16.39 9.37 -28.11
C MET A 552 -15.98 9.34 -29.58
N ALA A 553 -14.70 9.13 -29.87
CA ALA A 553 -14.19 8.99 -31.23
C ALA A 553 -14.83 7.79 -31.95
N GLN A 554 -14.86 6.62 -31.30
CA GLN A 554 -15.48 5.42 -31.85
C GLN A 554 -16.97 5.63 -32.13
N GLN A 555 -17.69 6.20 -31.16
CA GLN A 555 -19.12 6.46 -31.28
C GLN A 555 -19.43 7.48 -32.38
N TYR A 556 -18.66 8.57 -32.45
CA TYR A 556 -18.84 9.60 -33.49
C TYR A 556 -18.72 9.02 -34.90
N VAL A 557 -17.69 8.19 -35.14
CA VAL A 557 -17.49 7.51 -36.43
C VAL A 557 -18.66 6.58 -36.77
N ILE A 558 -19.12 5.76 -35.82
CA ILE A 558 -20.22 4.81 -36.03
C ILE A 558 -21.55 5.52 -36.28
N THR A 559 -21.86 6.56 -35.50
CA THR A 559 -23.11 7.32 -35.66
C THR A 559 -23.15 7.99 -37.03
N ARG A 560 -22.05 8.62 -37.47
CA ARG A 560 -21.97 9.26 -38.79
C ARG A 560 -22.09 8.26 -39.95
N GLN A 561 -21.56 7.04 -39.78
CA GLN A 561 -21.75 5.97 -40.78
C GLN A 561 -23.21 5.54 -40.91
N ILE A 562 -23.95 5.40 -39.80
CA ILE A 562 -25.36 5.00 -39.82
C ILE A 562 -26.26 6.12 -40.38
N GLU A 563 -26.06 7.37 -39.95
CA GLU A 563 -26.80 8.53 -40.47
C GLU A 563 -26.51 8.74 -41.97
N GLY A 564 -25.27 8.51 -42.40
CA GLY A 564 -24.85 8.57 -43.81
C GLY A 564 -25.44 7.44 -44.68
N GLN A 565 -25.72 6.26 -44.10
CA GLN A 565 -26.41 5.17 -44.81
C GLN A 565 -27.91 5.44 -44.95
N ALA A 566 -28.53 6.07 -43.95
CA ALA A 566 -29.96 6.40 -43.97
C ALA A 566 -30.32 7.58 -44.90
N SER A 567 -29.32 8.38 -45.31
CA SER A 567 -29.48 9.51 -46.23
C SER A 567 -29.20 9.16 -47.69
N LYS A 568 -28.82 7.92 -48.00
CA LYS A 568 -28.80 7.42 -49.39
C LYS A 568 -30.20 6.93 -49.76
N PRO A 569 -30.78 7.45 -50.86
CA PRO A 569 -32.16 7.18 -51.26
C PRO A 569 -32.42 5.70 -51.61
#